data_AF-A0A8H3L7I9-F1
#
_entry.id   AF-A0A8H3L7I9-F1
#
_cell.length_a   1.000
_cell.length_b   1.000
_cell.length_c   1.000
_cell.angle_alpha   90.00
_cell.angle_beta   90.00
_cell.angle_gamma   90.00
#
_symmetry.space_group_name_H-M   'P 1'
#
loop_
_entity.id
_entity.type
_entity.pdbx_description
1 polymer ?
#
loop_
_entity_poly.entity_id
_entity_poly.type
_entity_poly.pdbx_seq_one_letter_code
_entity_poly.pdbx_strand_id
1 'polypeptide(L)'
;MWEFTSGIPPYNNKPHDYHLYIDICKGERPEIIENTPQCYIDLMKRCWDSDPENRPTVTELEYKMSEWIRCTNEFYRVNRNGFYNCRVSDIDIKLENDMLEFVKENNALVQEQANITITQPHSQAYYTSRKLTEILVKEDSGCLECIVENY
;
A
#
# COMPACT_ATOMS: atom_id res chain seq x y z
N MET A 1 1.75 -4.00 -1.10
CA MET A 1 0.69 -2.98 -1.30
C MET A 1 -0.39 -3.07 -0.24
N TRP A 2 -1.08 -4.21 -0.10
CA TRP A 2 -2.17 -4.36 0.89
C TRP A 2 -1.71 -4.22 2.36
N GLU A 3 -0.56 -4.81 2.72
CA GLU A 3 -0.01 -4.68 4.08
C GLU A 3 0.26 -3.22 4.49
N PHE A 4 0.54 -2.32 3.53
CA PHE A 4 0.71 -0.89 3.81
C PHE A 4 -0.59 -0.21 4.21
N THR A 5 -1.73 -0.63 3.64
CA THR A 5 -3.03 -0.04 3.94
C THR A 5 -3.68 -0.66 5.17
N SER A 6 -3.42 -1.94 5.43
CA SER A 6 -4.00 -2.65 6.58
C SER A 6 -3.15 -2.60 7.84
N GLY A 7 -1.85 -2.34 7.72
CA GLY A 7 -0.89 -2.44 8.82
C GLY A 7 -0.70 -3.85 9.37
N ILE A 8 -1.28 -4.87 8.72
CA ILE A 8 -1.21 -6.28 9.13
C ILE A 8 -0.80 -7.16 7.95
N PRO A 9 -0.09 -8.27 8.18
CA PRO A 9 0.20 -9.22 7.13
C PRO A 9 -1.07 -9.83 6.53
N PRO A 10 -1.11 -10.12 5.21
CA PRO A 10 -2.29 -10.71 4.57
C PRO A 10 -2.61 -12.10 5.14
N TYR A 11 -3.90 -12.41 5.24
CA TYR A 11 -4.41 -13.68 5.75
C TYR A 11 -3.89 -14.05 7.15
N ASN A 12 -3.69 -13.05 8.02
CA ASN A 12 -3.14 -13.26 9.36
C ASN A 12 -4.06 -14.06 10.30
N ASN A 13 -5.35 -14.17 9.99
CA ASN A 13 -6.36 -14.72 10.87
C ASN A 13 -6.68 -16.20 10.60
N LYS A 14 -5.94 -16.86 9.70
CA LYS A 14 -6.20 -18.25 9.31
C LYS A 14 -4.91 -19.03 9.02
N PRO A 15 -4.95 -20.38 9.05
CA PRO A 15 -3.78 -21.19 8.71
C PRO A 15 -3.34 -20.97 7.27
N HIS A 16 -2.02 -21.03 7.04
CA HIS A 16 -1.42 -20.99 5.70
C HIS A 16 -1.26 -22.40 5.15
N ASP A 17 -2.39 -23.10 5.04
CA ASP A 17 -2.44 -24.49 4.61
C ASP A 17 -2.87 -24.63 3.14
N TYR A 18 -3.05 -25.88 2.71
CA TYR A 18 -3.49 -26.20 1.36
C TYR A 18 -4.87 -25.62 1.01
N HIS A 19 -5.76 -25.44 1.98
CA HIS A 19 -7.09 -24.86 1.73
C HIS A 19 -6.97 -23.39 1.36
N LEU A 20 -6.19 -22.61 2.12
CA LEU A 20 -5.94 -21.20 1.80
C LEU A 20 -5.32 -21.05 0.39
N TYR A 21 -4.36 -21.91 0.05
CA TYR A 21 -3.75 -21.92 -1.28
C TYR A 21 -4.81 -22.09 -2.38
N ILE A 22 -5.72 -23.07 -2.23
CA ILE A 22 -6.79 -23.32 -3.20
C ILE A 22 -7.76 -22.14 -3.30
N ASP A 23 -8.11 -21.53 -2.18
CA ASP A 23 -9.03 -20.39 -2.17
C ASP A 23 -8.42 -19.17 -2.89
N ILE A 24 -7.12 -18.90 -2.69
CA ILE A 24 -6.40 -17.85 -3.44
C ILE A 24 -6.40 -18.15 -4.95
N CYS A 25 -6.14 -19.40 -5.34
CA CYS A 25 -6.22 -19.82 -6.75
C CYS A 25 -7.63 -19.67 -7.33
N LYS A 26 -8.68 -19.79 -6.51
CA LYS A 26 -10.09 -19.56 -6.91
C LYS A 26 -10.49 -18.09 -6.90
N GLY A 27 -9.57 -17.17 -6.59
CA GLY A 27 -9.82 -15.73 -6.63
C GLY A 27 -10.03 -15.10 -5.26
N GLU A 28 -9.81 -15.80 -4.16
CA GLU A 28 -9.82 -15.17 -2.84
C GLU A 28 -8.72 -14.09 -2.76
N ARG A 29 -9.07 -12.90 -2.27
CA ARG A 29 -8.16 -11.76 -2.08
C ARG A 29 -8.38 -11.17 -0.68
N PRO A 30 -7.37 -10.49 -0.10
CA PRO A 30 -7.55 -9.77 1.15
C PRO A 30 -8.66 -8.72 1.05
N GLU A 31 -9.37 -8.51 2.16
CA GLU A 31 -10.42 -7.50 2.27
C GLU A 31 -9.87 -6.09 2.06
N ILE A 32 -10.60 -5.25 1.32
CA ILE A 32 -10.19 -3.86 1.12
C ILE A 32 -10.46 -3.07 2.40
N ILE A 33 -9.42 -2.41 2.92
CA ILE A 33 -9.50 -1.63 4.15
C ILE A 33 -10.25 -0.34 3.89
N GLU A 34 -11.12 0.04 4.83
CA GLU A 34 -11.81 1.32 4.81
C GLU A 34 -10.82 2.48 4.73
N ASN A 35 -11.21 3.58 4.08
CA ASN A 35 -10.34 4.74 3.82
C ASN A 35 -9.11 4.40 2.94
N THR A 36 -9.10 3.28 2.22
CA THR A 36 -8.12 3.08 1.14
C THR A 36 -8.55 3.86 -0.11
N PRO A 37 -7.70 4.74 -0.68
CA PRO A 37 -8.01 5.48 -1.90
C PRO A 37 -8.39 4.58 -3.08
N GLN A 38 -9.40 4.95 -3.85
CA GLN A 38 -9.96 4.13 -4.93
C GLN A 38 -8.92 3.82 -6.01
N CYS A 39 -8.11 4.80 -6.39
CA CYS A 39 -7.01 4.65 -7.33
C CYS A 39 -5.97 3.61 -6.86
N TYR A 40 -5.74 3.51 -5.55
CA TYR A 40 -4.86 2.49 -4.95
C TYR A 40 -5.52 1.11 -4.91
N ILE A 41 -6.84 1.05 -4.63
CA ILE A 41 -7.63 -0.19 -4.72
C ILE A 41 -7.56 -0.75 -6.15
N ASP A 42 -7.77 0.10 -7.15
CA ASP A 42 -7.76 -0.31 -8.55
C ASP A 42 -6.37 -0.79 -8.98
N LEU A 43 -5.30 -0.14 -8.50
CA LEU A 43 -3.94 -0.60 -8.73
C LEU A 43 -3.64 -1.94 -8.05
N MET A 44 -4.07 -2.14 -6.80
CA MET A 44 -3.96 -3.42 -6.11
C MET A 44 -4.71 -4.51 -6.86
N LYS A 45 -5.91 -4.20 -7.38
CA LYS A 45 -6.71 -5.12 -8.21
C LYS A 45 -5.99 -5.59 -9.45
N ARG A 46 -5.34 -4.68 -10.17
CA ARG A 46 -4.51 -5.05 -11.31
C ARG A 46 -3.31 -5.91 -10.91
N CYS A 47 -2.65 -5.62 -9.78
CA CYS A 47 -1.47 -6.37 -9.35
C CYS A 47 -1.74 -7.86 -9.10
N TRP A 48 -2.95 -8.21 -8.64
CA TRP A 48 -3.34 -9.59 -8.34
C TRP A 48 -4.39 -10.14 -9.32
N ASP A 49 -4.46 -9.58 -10.52
CA ASP A 49 -5.34 -10.06 -11.60
C ASP A 49 -5.01 -11.51 -11.96
N SER A 50 -6.03 -12.30 -12.24
CA SER A 50 -5.87 -13.71 -12.62
C SER A 50 -5.20 -13.84 -13.98
N ASP A 51 -5.42 -12.89 -14.89
CA ASP A 51 -4.72 -12.80 -16.16
C ASP A 51 -3.40 -12.03 -15.98
N PRO A 52 -2.23 -12.68 -16.21
CA PRO A 52 -0.94 -12.03 -16.10
C PRO A 52 -0.78 -10.80 -16.99
N GLU A 53 -1.44 -10.75 -18.15
CA GLU A 53 -1.33 -9.63 -19.10
C GLU A 53 -1.99 -8.34 -18.58
N ASN A 54 -2.94 -8.45 -17.65
CA ASN A 54 -3.58 -7.30 -17.00
C ASN A 54 -2.73 -6.70 -15.87
N ARG A 55 -1.71 -7.43 -15.42
CA ARG A 55 -0.85 -7.01 -14.30
C ARG A 55 0.09 -5.90 -14.77
N PRO A 56 0.27 -4.85 -13.95
CA PRO A 56 1.22 -3.80 -14.28
C PRO A 56 2.65 -4.35 -14.16
N THR A 57 3.52 -3.86 -15.02
CA THR A 57 4.95 -4.02 -14.88
C THR A 57 5.47 -3.27 -13.66
N VAL A 58 6.65 -3.66 -13.16
CA VAL A 58 7.31 -2.94 -12.06
C VAL A 58 7.59 -1.48 -12.43
N THR A 59 7.96 -1.20 -13.68
CA THR A 59 8.20 0.16 -14.17
C THR A 59 6.93 1.01 -14.18
N GLU A 60 5.78 0.44 -14.57
CA GLU A 60 4.50 1.15 -14.47
C GLU A 60 4.11 1.43 -13.02
N LEU A 61 4.35 0.48 -12.10
CA LEU A 61 4.12 0.66 -10.67
C LEU A 61 4.99 1.77 -10.09
N GLU A 62 6.29 1.74 -10.35
CA GLU A 62 7.25 2.74 -9.90
C GLU A 62 6.87 4.14 -10.39
N TYR A 63 6.57 4.27 -11.68
CA TYR A 63 6.14 5.54 -12.28
C TYR A 63 4.86 6.06 -11.60
N LYS A 64 3.85 5.19 -11.45
CA LYS A 64 2.55 5.57 -10.88
C LYS A 64 2.69 6.01 -9.41
N MET A 65 3.45 5.26 -8.61
CA MET A 65 3.69 5.60 -7.21
C MET A 65 4.50 6.90 -7.06
N SER A 66 5.53 7.09 -7.89
CA SER A 66 6.36 8.30 -7.87
C SER A 66 5.54 9.54 -8.20
N GLU A 67 4.65 9.45 -9.19
CA GLU A 67 3.76 10.53 -9.55
C GLU A 67 2.75 10.84 -8.45
N TRP A 68 2.13 9.83 -7.82
CA TRP A 68 1.26 10.07 -6.67
C TRP A 68 1.98 10.78 -5.53
N ILE A 69 3.20 10.35 -5.19
CA ILE A 69 4.03 10.96 -4.14
C ILE A 69 4.35 12.41 -4.49
N ARG A 70 4.81 12.67 -5.72
CA ARG A 70 5.14 14.01 -6.21
C ARG A 70 3.95 14.96 -6.07
N CYS A 71 2.79 14.54 -6.56
CA CYS A 71 1.59 15.37 -6.58
C CYS A 71 1.05 15.64 -5.17
N THR A 72 1.03 14.60 -4.33
CA THR A 72 0.60 14.72 -2.94
C THR A 72 1.51 15.67 -2.16
N ASN A 73 2.83 15.56 -2.34
CA ASN A 73 3.80 16.45 -1.71
C ASN A 73 3.63 17.89 -2.17
N GLU A 74 3.45 18.12 -3.47
CA GLU A 74 3.20 19.46 -4.01
C GLU A 74 1.90 20.07 -3.48
N PHE A 75 0.83 19.27 -3.38
CA PHE A 75 -0.42 19.69 -2.77
C PHE A 75 -0.20 20.18 -1.33
N TYR A 76 0.47 19.41 -0.48
CA TYR A 76 0.72 19.84 0.90
C TYR A 76 1.69 21.02 1.00
N ARG A 77 2.69 21.10 0.11
CA ARG A 77 3.64 22.22 0.05
C ARG A 77 2.93 23.54 -0.24
N VAL A 78 2.03 23.54 -1.22
CA VAL A 78 1.31 24.76 -1.65
C VAL A 78 0.19 25.12 -0.68
N ASN A 79 -0.52 24.11 -0.15
CA ASN A 79 -1.66 24.33 0.75
C ASN A 79 -1.28 24.42 2.23
N ARG A 80 0.02 24.56 2.54
CA ARG A 80 0.55 24.70 3.91
C ARG A 80 -0.10 25.84 4.71
N ASN A 81 -0.64 26.85 4.02
CA ASN A 81 -1.30 28.02 4.60
C ASN A 81 -2.83 27.85 4.79
N GLY A 82 -3.41 26.69 4.51
CA GLY A 82 -4.84 26.41 4.72
C GLY A 82 -5.79 26.94 3.65
N PHE A 83 -5.27 27.51 2.56
CA PHE A 83 -6.06 27.95 1.40
C PHE A 83 -5.85 26.97 0.25
N TYR A 84 -6.82 26.05 0.03
CA TYR A 84 -6.80 25.02 -1.02
C TYR A 84 -6.97 25.64 -2.41
N ASN A 85 -5.88 26.10 -3.03
CA ASN A 85 -6.02 26.96 -4.21
C ASN A 85 -5.03 26.68 -5.36
N CYS A 86 -4.66 25.43 -5.61
CA CYS A 86 -3.80 25.12 -6.76
C CYS A 86 -4.18 23.85 -7.53
N ARG A 87 -4.34 24.04 -8.85
CA ARG A 87 -4.13 23.04 -9.89
C ARG A 87 -2.63 22.94 -10.12
N VAL A 88 -2.04 21.77 -9.89
CA VAL A 88 -0.64 21.56 -10.22
C VAL A 88 -0.48 21.66 -11.75
N SER A 89 0.32 22.61 -12.22
CA SER A 89 0.61 22.75 -13.65
C SER A 89 1.27 21.48 -14.19
N ASP A 90 0.88 21.04 -15.39
CA ASP A 90 1.38 19.85 -16.11
C ASP A 90 0.98 18.47 -15.54
N ILE A 91 -0.09 18.40 -14.73
CA ILE A 91 -0.69 17.14 -14.27
C ILE A 91 -1.86 16.73 -15.17
N ASP A 92 -1.87 15.46 -15.63
CA ASP A 92 -3.08 14.86 -16.21
C ASP A 92 -4.19 14.83 -15.15
N ILE A 93 -5.41 15.22 -15.54
CA ILE A 93 -6.62 15.24 -14.71
C ILE A 93 -6.77 13.95 -13.88
N LYS A 94 -6.40 12.81 -14.45
CA LYS A 94 -6.41 11.52 -13.72
C LYS A 94 -5.53 11.53 -12.48
N LEU A 95 -4.31 12.06 -12.59
CA LEU A 95 -3.34 12.11 -11.50
C LEU A 95 -3.72 13.15 -10.43
N GLU A 96 -4.38 14.25 -10.83
CA GLU A 96 -4.99 15.20 -9.88
C GLU A 96 -6.11 14.52 -9.07
N ASN A 97 -7.00 13.78 -9.73
CA ASN A 97 -8.07 13.06 -9.05
C ASN A 97 -7.53 11.99 -8.09
N ASP A 98 -6.57 11.18 -8.55
CA ASP A 98 -5.93 10.15 -7.70
C ASP A 98 -5.34 10.80 -6.44
N MET A 99 -4.59 11.90 -6.58
CA MET A 99 -4.02 12.66 -5.47
C MET A 99 -5.11 13.17 -4.51
N LEU A 100 -6.21 13.72 -5.03
CA LEU A 100 -7.31 14.21 -4.20
C LEU A 100 -7.98 13.10 -3.39
N GLU A 101 -8.04 11.87 -3.92
CA GLU A 101 -8.49 10.72 -3.14
C GLU A 101 -7.57 10.47 -1.95
N PHE A 102 -6.25 10.42 -2.13
CA PHE A 102 -5.30 10.26 -1.02
C PHE A 102 -5.48 11.33 0.06
N VAL A 103 -5.60 12.60 -0.34
CA VAL A 103 -5.79 13.72 0.59
C VAL A 103 -7.11 13.58 1.36
N LYS A 104 -8.19 13.23 0.65
CA LYS A 104 -9.53 13.07 1.24
C LYS A 104 -9.54 11.96 2.28
N GLU A 105 -9.05 10.78 1.92
CA GLU A 105 -9.04 9.62 2.83
C GLU A 105 -8.10 9.83 4.02
N ASN A 106 -6.94 10.48 3.82
CA ASN A 106 -6.04 10.84 4.92
C ASN A 106 -6.71 11.81 5.92
N ASN A 107 -7.48 12.78 5.45
CA ASN A 107 -8.21 13.69 6.33
C ASN A 107 -9.32 12.97 7.12
N ALA A 108 -9.97 11.96 6.54
CA ALA A 108 -10.96 11.14 7.25
C ALA A 108 -10.31 10.33 8.39
N LEU A 109 -9.15 9.72 8.13
CA LEU A 109 -8.38 8.97 9.13
C LEU A 109 -7.90 9.82 10.32
N VAL A 110 -7.58 11.09 10.11
CA VAL A 110 -7.18 12.00 11.22
C VAL A 110 -8.36 12.32 12.14
N GLN A 111 -9.61 12.25 11.64
CA GLN A 111 -10.82 12.53 12.42
C GLN A 111 -11.32 11.28 13.18
N GLU A 112 -11.01 10.08 12.68
CA GLU A 112 -11.29 8.81 13.35
C GLU A 112 -10.03 8.32 14.06
N GLN A 113 -9.90 8.58 15.36
CA GLN A 113 -8.84 7.98 16.16
C GLN A 113 -9.04 6.45 16.20
N ALA A 114 -8.46 5.73 15.24
CA ALA A 114 -8.70 4.30 15.05
C ALA A 114 -7.96 3.49 16.11
N ASN A 115 -8.74 2.75 16.92
CA ASN A 115 -8.24 1.62 17.70
C ASN A 115 -7.86 0.50 16.73
N ILE A 116 -6.65 0.56 16.15
CA ILE A 116 -6.10 -0.56 15.37
C ILE A 116 -6.01 -1.75 16.32
N THR A 117 -6.91 -2.70 16.16
CA THR A 117 -6.91 -3.91 16.99
C THR A 117 -5.79 -4.80 16.45
N ILE A 118 -4.62 -4.70 17.07
CA ILE A 118 -3.47 -5.56 16.77
C ILE A 118 -3.87 -6.99 17.12
N THR A 119 -4.36 -7.71 16.12
CA THR A 119 -4.78 -9.10 16.26
C THR A 119 -3.54 -9.97 16.10
N GLN A 120 -3.31 -10.86 17.07
CA GLN A 120 -2.21 -11.83 16.99
C GLN A 120 -2.42 -12.71 15.75
N PRO A 121 -1.37 -12.98 14.95
CA PRO A 121 -1.47 -13.91 13.84
C PRO A 121 -1.93 -15.28 14.32
N HIS A 122 -2.67 -15.99 13.47
CA HIS A 122 -3.01 -17.39 13.65
C HIS A 122 -1.72 -18.19 13.87
N SER A 123 -1.74 -19.15 14.79
CA SER A 123 -0.53 -19.92 15.16
C SER A 123 0.09 -20.72 14.01
N GLN A 124 -0.70 -20.95 12.95
CA GLN A 124 -0.29 -21.62 11.71
C GLN A 124 -0.17 -20.66 10.51
N ALA A 125 -0.20 -19.35 10.74
CA ALA A 125 0.19 -18.37 9.73
C ALA A 125 1.72 -18.21 9.79
N TYR A 126 2.39 -18.31 8.63
CA TYR A 126 3.83 -18.16 8.55
C TYR A 126 4.20 -17.13 7.49
N TYR A 127 5.12 -16.23 7.84
CA TYR A 127 5.61 -15.18 6.96
C TYR A 127 7.11 -15.31 6.85
N THR A 128 7.64 -15.26 5.63
CA THR A 128 9.09 -15.28 5.38
C THR A 128 9.68 -13.86 5.35
N SER A 129 8.83 -12.84 5.24
CA SER A 129 9.21 -11.43 5.31
C SER A 129 9.46 -10.98 6.74
N ARG A 130 10.38 -10.02 6.90
CA ARG A 130 10.59 -9.31 8.18
C ARG A 130 9.45 -8.32 8.41
N LYS A 131 9.08 -8.06 9.67
CA LYS A 131 8.04 -7.07 9.99
C LYS A 131 8.49 -5.68 9.54
N LEU A 132 7.61 -4.92 8.89
CA LEU A 132 7.88 -3.55 8.45
C LEU A 132 8.26 -2.62 9.63
N THR A 133 7.65 -2.84 10.80
CA THR A 133 7.99 -2.09 12.03
C THR A 133 9.44 -2.29 12.48
N GLU A 134 10.05 -3.44 12.20
CA GLU A 134 11.47 -3.68 12.50
C GLU A 134 12.40 -2.92 11.55
N ILE A 135 11.94 -2.56 10.35
CA ILE A 135 12.69 -1.76 9.38
C ILE A 135 12.70 -0.30 9.83
N LEU A 136 11.55 0.24 10.26
CA LEU A 136 11.44 1.61 10.76
C LEU A 136 12.29 1.85 12.02
N VAL A 137 12.45 0.82 12.87
CA VAL A 137 13.35 0.88 14.03
C VAL A 137 14.83 0.81 13.63
N LYS A 138 15.15 0.27 12.45
CA LYS A 138 16.51 0.10 11.95
C LYS A 138 17.04 1.28 11.13
N GLU A 139 16.23 2.28 10.80
CA GLU A 139 16.74 3.48 10.12
C GLU A 139 17.70 4.32 11.01
N ASP A 140 17.76 4.04 12.31
CA ASP A 140 18.82 4.54 13.22
C ASP A 140 20.09 3.67 13.26
N SER A 141 20.14 2.54 12.55
CA SER A 141 21.34 1.68 12.50
C SER A 141 21.62 1.14 11.10
N GLY A 142 22.54 1.82 10.41
CA GLY A 142 23.52 1.24 9.49
C GLY A 142 23.02 0.26 8.42
N CYS A 143 22.98 0.77 7.19
CA CYS A 143 22.93 0.05 5.91
C CYS A 143 23.46 -1.40 5.98
N LEU A 144 22.62 -2.39 5.62
CA LEU A 144 23.05 -3.78 5.45
C LEU A 144 23.44 -4.03 3.99
N GLU A 145 24.74 -4.15 3.77
CA GLU A 145 25.33 -4.73 2.56
C GLU A 145 24.79 -6.16 2.34
N CYS A 146 24.21 -6.41 1.17
CA CYS A 146 23.87 -7.75 0.72
C CYS A 146 25.10 -8.36 0.04
N ILE A 147 25.86 -9.19 0.76
CA ILE A 147 26.84 -10.09 0.14
C ILE A 147 26.06 -11.28 -0.45
N VAL A 148 26.09 -11.42 -1.77
CA VAL A 148 25.66 -12.64 -2.48
C VAL A 148 26.90 -13.51 -2.65
N GLU A 149 27.00 -14.58 -1.85
CA GLU A 149 27.95 -15.65 -2.12
C GLU A 149 27.38 -16.55 -3.22
N ASN A 150 28.02 -16.54 -4.39
CA ASN A 150 27.72 -17.45 -5.49
C ASN A 150 28.43 -18.80 -5.24
N TYR A 151 27.69 -19.90 -5.38
CA TYR A 151 28.23 -21.25 -5.59
C TYR A 151 28.38 -21.53 -7.09
#